data_AF-A0A1A8P7L0-F1
#
_entry.id   AF-A0A1A8P7L0-F1
#
_cell.length_a   1.000
_cell.length_b   1.000
_cell.length_c   1.000
_cell.angle_alpha   90.00
_cell.angle_beta   90.00
_cell.angle_gamma   90.00
#
_symmetry.space_group_name_H-M   'P 1'
#
loop_
_entity.id
_entity.type
_entity.pdbx_description
1 polymer ?
#
loop_
_entity_poly.entity_id
_entity_poly.type
_entity_poly.pdbx_seq_one_letter_code
_entity_poly.pdbx_strand_id
1 'polypeptide(L)'
;MSLFKACDWWSATLGEGEEFDQGCLCVGDVDNSGTGHDKIIVGSYMGMLRIFSPHANKCTEGSPADAQLLEVQLQNAIIQVEVGRFVSCSEFLHLAVLHPRKLSVYAVFGTAGNVDHGDQYQLKLIYEHNLQRTACNMTYGTFGGVTGHHSLCIQSMDGMLMFFEQDSYSFGRFLPGFLLPGPLAYNSRTDSFLTVSSARQLESYKYETLAVAADAESR
;
A
#
# COMPACT_ATOMS: atom_id res chain seq x y z
N MET A 1 7.64 8.82 -38.54
CA MET A 1 7.97 9.96 -37.65
C MET A 1 7.04 9.86 -36.45
N SER A 2 7.49 9.23 -35.35
CA SER A 2 6.70 9.19 -34.10
C SER A 2 6.97 10.50 -33.36
N LEU A 3 5.94 11.34 -33.21
CA LEU A 3 6.08 12.76 -32.88
C LEU A 3 6.44 13.00 -31.40
N PHE A 4 6.27 12.03 -30.51
CA PHE A 4 6.73 12.10 -29.12
C PHE A 4 7.08 10.68 -28.65
N LYS A 5 8.35 10.44 -28.31
CA LYS A 5 8.80 9.21 -27.64
C LYS A 5 9.05 9.51 -26.18
N ALA A 6 8.70 8.58 -25.30
CA ALA A 6 9.17 8.63 -23.92
C ALA A 6 10.71 8.59 -23.93
N CYS A 7 11.33 9.52 -23.21
CA CYS A 7 12.78 9.55 -23.02
C CYS A 7 13.07 8.95 -21.65
N ASP A 8 13.54 7.71 -21.64
CA ASP A 8 13.90 7.01 -20.41
C ASP A 8 15.15 7.65 -19.82
N TRP A 9 15.06 8.05 -18.55
CA TRP A 9 16.19 8.60 -17.78
C TRP A 9 16.68 7.61 -16.72
N TRP A 10 15.80 6.72 -16.26
CA TRP A 10 16.09 5.62 -15.36
C TRP A 10 15.11 4.47 -15.59
N SER A 11 15.61 3.24 -15.54
CA SER A 11 14.82 2.02 -15.65
C SER A 11 15.54 0.88 -14.93
N ALA A 12 14.79 -0.05 -14.36
CA ALA A 12 15.34 -1.27 -13.76
C ALA A 12 14.46 -2.47 -14.11
N THR A 13 15.09 -3.62 -14.37
CA THR A 13 14.40 -4.91 -14.48
C THR A 13 14.33 -5.56 -13.11
N LEU A 14 13.13 -5.89 -12.64
CA LEU A 14 12.91 -6.40 -11.29
C LEU A 14 12.84 -7.93 -11.29
N GLY A 15 13.92 -8.56 -10.81
CA GLY A 15 14.01 -10.02 -10.66
C GLY A 15 13.84 -10.82 -11.95
N GLU A 16 13.78 -12.16 -11.80
CA GLU A 16 13.49 -13.08 -12.88
C GLU A 16 12.19 -13.84 -12.58
N GLY A 17 11.23 -13.80 -13.51
CA GLY A 17 9.94 -14.49 -13.35
C GLY A 17 9.03 -13.89 -12.27
N GLU A 18 9.29 -12.66 -11.83
CA GLU A 18 8.42 -11.94 -10.91
C GLU A 18 7.17 -11.41 -11.61
N GLU A 19 6.04 -11.43 -10.90
CA GLU A 19 4.75 -10.94 -11.37
C GLU A 19 4.28 -9.76 -10.52
N PHE A 20 3.64 -8.79 -11.17
CA PHE A 20 3.18 -7.53 -10.59
C PHE A 20 1.81 -7.16 -11.16
N ASP A 21 1.08 -6.34 -10.42
CA ASP A 21 -0.24 -5.81 -10.81
C ASP A 21 -0.40 -4.36 -10.30
N GLN A 22 -1.57 -3.76 -10.51
CA GLN A 22 -1.87 -2.35 -10.25
C GLN A 22 -1.59 -1.89 -8.81
N GLY A 23 -1.67 -2.77 -7.81
CA GLY A 23 -1.41 -2.45 -6.40
C GLY A 23 0.05 -2.54 -5.99
N CYS A 24 0.92 -3.07 -6.86
CA CYS A 24 2.30 -3.40 -6.54
C CYS A 24 3.25 -2.19 -6.55
N LEU A 25 2.82 -1.03 -7.01
CA LEU A 25 3.64 0.18 -7.15
C LEU A 25 3.07 1.30 -6.27
N CYS A 26 3.90 1.85 -5.40
CA CYS A 26 3.57 3.04 -4.60
C CYS A 26 4.72 4.05 -4.66
N VAL A 27 4.39 5.34 -4.56
CA VAL A 27 5.36 6.44 -4.54
C VAL A 27 5.09 7.32 -3.34
N GLY A 28 6.12 7.57 -2.53
CA GLY A 28 6.02 8.46 -1.36
C GLY A 28 7.32 8.57 -0.57
N ASP A 29 7.42 9.57 0.30
CA ASP A 29 8.53 9.78 1.25
C ASP A 29 8.49 8.78 2.42
N VAL A 30 8.59 7.48 2.09
CA VAL A 30 8.42 6.35 3.03
C VAL A 30 9.48 6.30 4.14
N ASP A 31 10.66 6.85 3.89
CA ASP A 31 11.76 6.94 4.87
C ASP A 31 11.70 8.22 5.72
N ASN A 32 10.70 9.09 5.49
CA ASN A 32 10.50 10.35 6.18
C ASN A 32 11.76 11.23 6.23
N SER A 33 12.52 11.22 5.13
CA SER A 33 13.84 11.87 5.04
C SER A 33 13.81 13.39 5.29
N GLY A 34 12.64 14.03 5.17
CA GLY A 34 12.48 15.49 5.27
C GLY A 34 13.05 16.25 4.07
N THR A 35 13.59 15.54 3.08
CA THR A 35 14.09 16.12 1.81
C THR A 35 12.95 16.48 0.86
N GLY A 36 11.76 15.92 1.07
CA GLY A 36 10.60 16.07 0.19
C GLY A 36 10.70 15.26 -1.11
N HIS A 37 11.70 14.38 -1.25
CA HIS A 37 11.81 13.47 -2.38
C HIS A 37 11.06 12.17 -2.13
N ASP A 38 10.20 11.80 -3.07
CA ASP A 38 9.53 10.51 -3.03
C ASP A 38 10.46 9.36 -3.43
N LYS A 39 10.15 8.18 -2.90
CA LYS A 39 10.80 6.92 -3.25
C LYS A 39 9.82 6.05 -3.99
N ILE A 40 10.34 5.16 -4.82
CA ILE A 40 9.55 4.18 -5.56
C ILE A 40 9.54 2.88 -4.75
N ILE A 41 8.37 2.44 -4.33
CA ILE A 41 8.17 1.19 -3.61
C ILE A 41 7.52 0.19 -4.56
N VAL A 42 8.12 -0.99 -4.69
CA VAL A 42 7.57 -2.07 -5.51
C VAL A 42 7.47 -3.36 -4.70
N GLY A 43 6.29 -3.97 -4.68
CA GLY A 43 6.01 -5.26 -4.07
C GLY A 43 5.64 -6.31 -5.11
N SER A 44 6.28 -7.47 -5.08
CA SER A 44 6.07 -8.57 -6.03
C SER A 44 5.13 -9.65 -5.49
N TYR A 45 4.45 -10.37 -6.38
CA TYR A 45 3.70 -11.58 -6.03
C TYR A 45 4.59 -12.70 -5.50
N MET A 46 5.90 -12.64 -5.74
CA MET A 46 6.87 -13.57 -5.15
C MET A 46 7.31 -13.17 -3.74
N GLY A 47 6.77 -12.08 -3.19
CA GLY A 47 7.09 -11.60 -1.84
C GLY A 47 8.30 -10.66 -1.76
N MET A 48 8.89 -10.29 -2.90
CA MET A 48 10.00 -9.34 -2.95
C MET A 48 9.50 -7.91 -2.79
N LEU A 49 9.99 -7.21 -1.76
CA LEU A 49 9.76 -5.78 -1.54
C LEU A 49 11.04 -5.01 -1.85
N ARG A 50 10.96 -4.02 -2.75
CA ARG A 50 12.07 -3.16 -3.15
C ARG A 50 11.72 -1.69 -3.01
N ILE A 51 12.69 -0.89 -2.57
CA ILE A 51 12.56 0.57 -2.48
C ILE A 51 13.72 1.20 -3.27
N PHE A 52 13.39 2.13 -4.16
CA PHE A 52 14.34 2.85 -4.99
C PHE A 52 14.26 4.35 -4.77
N SER A 53 15.40 5.02 -4.88
CA SER A 53 15.51 6.47 -5.01
C SER A 53 16.39 6.77 -6.22
N PRO A 54 15.79 6.89 -7.42
CA PRO A 54 16.55 7.20 -8.62
C PRO A 54 17.02 8.64 -8.60
N HIS A 55 18.33 8.85 -8.70
CA HIS A 55 18.95 10.18 -8.69
C HIS A 55 19.48 10.54 -10.09
N ALA A 56 19.04 11.69 -10.62
CA ALA A 56 19.46 12.18 -11.94
C ALA A 56 20.97 12.46 -12.06
N ASN A 57 21.67 12.69 -10.96
CA ASN A 57 23.08 13.09 -10.98
C ASN A 57 24.09 11.93 -11.11
N LYS A 58 23.63 10.67 -11.12
CA LYS A 58 24.48 9.49 -11.39
C LYS A 58 24.31 8.97 -12.84
N CYS A 59 23.99 9.87 -13.78
CA CYS A 59 23.65 9.59 -15.19
C CYS A 59 24.80 9.11 -16.11
N THR A 60 25.90 8.59 -15.57
CA THR A 60 26.95 7.96 -16.39
C THR A 60 27.28 6.61 -15.79
N GLU A 61 26.67 5.56 -16.34
CA GLU A 61 26.99 4.15 -16.07
C GLU A 61 26.68 3.61 -14.65
N GLY A 62 25.77 4.25 -13.92
CA GLY A 62 25.29 3.70 -12.65
C GLY A 62 24.40 2.46 -12.84
N SER A 63 24.80 1.33 -12.25
CA SER A 63 23.97 0.13 -12.15
C SER A 63 22.66 0.47 -11.40
N PRO A 64 21.51 -0.17 -11.70
CA PRO A 64 20.28 -0.01 -10.92
C PRO A 64 20.47 -0.28 -9.42
N ALA A 65 21.52 -1.01 -9.04
CA ALA A 65 21.94 -1.24 -7.66
C ALA A 65 22.23 0.06 -6.89
N ASP A 66 22.68 1.13 -7.55
CA ASP A 66 23.02 2.41 -6.89
C ASP A 66 21.78 3.22 -6.48
N ALA A 67 20.64 2.94 -7.12
CA ALA A 67 19.35 3.57 -6.83
C ALA A 67 18.51 2.71 -5.86
N GLN A 68 18.87 1.44 -5.66
CA GLN A 68 18.16 0.53 -4.77
C GLN A 68 18.56 0.81 -3.31
N LEU A 69 17.60 1.27 -2.52
CA LEU A 69 17.81 1.57 -1.11
C LEU A 69 17.65 0.31 -0.24
N LEU A 70 16.65 -0.52 -0.57
CA LEU A 70 16.26 -1.69 0.21
C LEU A 70 15.76 -2.79 -0.73
N GLU A 71 16.11 -4.02 -0.42
CA GLU A 71 15.49 -5.24 -0.98
C GLU A 71 15.32 -6.27 0.13
N VAL A 72 14.08 -6.74 0.32
CA VAL A 72 13.74 -7.71 1.36
C VAL A 72 12.77 -8.75 0.80
N GLN A 73 13.08 -10.02 0.99
CA GLN A 73 12.16 -11.14 0.72
C GLN A 73 11.23 -11.33 1.92
N LEU A 74 9.95 -11.02 1.73
CA LEU A 74 8.88 -11.38 2.66
C LEU A 74 8.39 -12.80 2.38
N GLN A 75 7.79 -13.44 3.37
CA GLN A 75 7.36 -14.85 3.28
C GLN A 75 6.16 -15.07 2.34
N ASN A 76 5.36 -14.03 2.10
CA ASN A 76 4.09 -14.14 1.38
C ASN A 76 4.04 -13.16 0.19
N ALA A 77 3.24 -13.50 -0.82
CA ALA A 77 2.93 -12.64 -1.94
C ALA A 77 2.44 -11.25 -1.50
N ILE A 78 2.91 -10.19 -2.16
CA ILE A 78 2.50 -8.82 -1.89
C ILE A 78 1.46 -8.43 -2.93
N ILE A 79 0.21 -8.25 -2.50
CA ILE A 79 -0.90 -7.90 -3.39
C ILE A 79 -1.11 -6.39 -3.53
N GLN A 80 -0.74 -5.61 -2.50
CA GLN A 80 -0.79 -4.15 -2.56
C GLN A 80 0.19 -3.51 -1.57
N VAL A 81 0.78 -2.38 -1.96
CA VAL A 81 1.62 -1.54 -1.10
C VAL A 81 1.06 -0.12 -1.04
N GLU A 82 1.02 0.47 0.15
CA GLU A 82 0.55 1.85 0.34
C GLU A 82 1.41 2.59 1.37
N VAL A 83 1.54 3.91 1.21
CA VAL A 83 2.27 4.78 2.14
C VAL A 83 1.31 5.76 2.79
N GLY A 84 1.31 5.80 4.13
CA GLY A 84 0.37 6.62 4.88
C GLY A 84 0.65 6.69 6.38
N ARG A 85 -0.17 7.46 7.10
CA ARG A 85 -0.04 7.63 8.56
C ARG A 85 -0.77 6.51 9.29
N PHE A 86 -0.24 5.30 9.22
CA PHE A 86 -0.90 4.10 9.74
C PHE A 86 -0.66 3.84 11.24
N VAL A 87 0.16 4.64 11.91
CA VAL A 87 0.49 4.46 13.33
C VAL A 87 -0.07 5.61 14.16
N SER A 88 -0.77 5.27 15.24
CA SER A 88 -1.36 6.23 16.18
C SER A 88 -0.29 7.12 16.82
N CYS A 89 -0.63 8.39 17.04
CA CYS A 89 0.24 9.39 17.66
C CYS A 89 1.58 9.62 16.93
N SER A 90 1.68 9.23 15.65
CA SER A 90 2.83 9.46 14.81
C SER A 90 2.43 10.25 13.57
N GLU A 91 3.17 11.31 13.27
CA GLU A 91 3.00 12.09 12.04
C GLU A 91 3.78 11.48 10.86
N PHE A 92 4.61 10.46 11.13
CA PHE A 92 5.43 9.81 10.13
C PHE A 92 4.61 8.91 9.20
N LEU A 93 5.05 8.84 7.96
CA LEU A 93 4.57 7.90 6.97
C LEU A 93 5.14 6.51 7.24
N HIS A 94 4.30 5.51 7.06
CA HIS A 94 4.60 4.10 7.23
C HIS A 94 4.19 3.36 5.97
N LEU A 95 4.80 2.20 5.76
CA LEU A 95 4.50 1.33 4.63
C LEU A 95 3.52 0.24 5.07
N ALA A 96 2.32 0.24 4.50
CA ALA A 96 1.39 -0.88 4.60
C ALA A 96 1.65 -1.86 3.45
N VAL A 97 1.85 -3.13 3.79
CA VAL A 97 2.02 -4.24 2.84
C VAL A 97 0.87 -5.21 3.05
N LEU A 98 0.04 -5.36 2.03
CA LEU A 98 -1.07 -6.29 2.02
C LEU A 98 -0.63 -7.61 1.39
N HIS A 99 -0.90 -8.69 2.11
CA HIS A 99 -0.76 -10.08 1.68
C HIS A 99 -2.15 -10.74 1.62
N PRO A 100 -2.30 -11.90 0.97
CA PRO A 100 -3.59 -12.58 0.88
C PRO A 100 -4.26 -12.85 2.23
N ARG A 101 -3.50 -13.15 3.29
CA ARG A 101 -4.03 -13.48 4.63
C ARG A 101 -3.46 -12.62 5.76
N LYS A 102 -2.78 -11.53 5.41
CA LYS A 102 -2.09 -10.69 6.39
C LYS A 102 -1.96 -9.26 5.90
N LEU A 103 -2.12 -8.30 6.79
CA LEU A 103 -1.71 -6.91 6.58
C LEU A 103 -0.54 -6.63 7.53
N SER A 104 0.57 -6.13 7.02
CA SER A 104 1.74 -5.78 7.82
C SER A 104 2.10 -4.31 7.62
N VAL A 105 2.30 -3.58 8.72
CA VAL A 105 2.71 -2.18 8.69
C VAL A 105 4.13 -2.06 9.17
N TYR A 106 4.97 -1.44 8.35
CA TYR A 106 6.39 -1.28 8.57
C TYR A 106 6.77 0.19 8.66
N ALA A 107 7.79 0.47 9.47
CA ALA A 107 8.54 1.72 9.38
C ALA A 107 9.83 1.46 8.60
N VAL A 108 10.15 2.37 7.69
CA VAL A 108 11.39 2.37 6.90
C VAL A 108 12.28 3.47 7.46
N PHE A 109 13.52 3.12 7.79
CA PHE A 109 14.50 4.09 8.27
C PHE A 109 15.79 3.98 7.45
N GLY A 110 16.30 5.11 6.98
CA GLY A 110 17.67 5.22 6.46
C GLY A 110 18.61 5.63 7.59
N THR A 111 19.68 4.86 7.80
CA THR A 111 20.79 5.23 8.68
C THR A 111 21.99 5.57 7.80
N ALA A 112 22.50 6.79 7.91
CA ALA A 112 23.71 7.20 7.21
C ALA A 112 24.88 6.31 7.66
N GLY A 113 25.46 5.58 6.70
CA GLY A 113 26.58 4.70 6.99
C GLY A 113 27.86 5.49 7.28
N ASN A 114 28.74 4.93 8.09
CA ASN A 114 30.14 5.35 8.06
C ASN A 114 30.75 4.97 6.71
N VAL A 115 31.69 5.80 6.25
CA VAL A 115 32.21 6.02 4.88
C VAL A 115 32.55 4.75 4.05
N ASP A 116 32.60 3.56 4.65
CA ASP A 116 33.01 2.31 4.00
C ASP A 116 31.85 1.39 3.54
N HIS A 117 30.59 1.64 3.96
CA HIS A 117 29.46 0.71 3.71
C HIS A 117 28.18 1.32 3.11
N GLY A 118 28.18 2.61 2.76
CA GLY A 118 27.00 3.28 2.18
C GLY A 118 25.83 3.40 3.16
N ASP A 119 24.76 4.07 2.73
CA ASP A 119 23.55 4.24 3.55
C ASP A 119 22.84 2.89 3.76
N GLN A 120 22.50 2.59 5.02
CA GLN A 120 21.81 1.36 5.38
C GLN A 120 20.33 1.65 5.62
N TYR A 121 19.46 1.01 4.84
CA TYR A 121 18.02 1.05 5.06
C TYR A 121 17.56 -0.18 5.84
N GLN A 122 16.68 0.06 6.81
CA GLN A 122 16.09 -0.99 7.63
C GLN A 122 14.58 -0.94 7.55
N LEU A 123 13.98 -2.12 7.47
CA LEU A 123 12.53 -2.33 7.50
C LEU A 123 12.15 -2.92 8.86
N LYS A 124 11.39 -2.17 9.66
CA LYS A 124 10.96 -2.60 10.99
C LYS A 124 9.45 -2.82 11.01
N LEU A 125 9.01 -4.03 11.34
CA LEU A 125 7.59 -4.33 11.56
C LEU A 125 7.09 -3.58 12.81
N ILE A 126 6.00 -2.83 12.66
CA ILE A 126 5.33 -2.12 13.76
C ILE A 126 4.21 -2.98 14.32
N TYR A 127 3.29 -3.40 13.45
CA TYR A 127 2.20 -4.31 13.80
C TYR A 127 1.77 -5.11 12.58
N GLU A 128 1.01 -6.19 12.82
CA GLU A 128 0.40 -6.99 11.77
C GLU A 128 -1.01 -7.44 12.16
N HIS A 129 -1.87 -7.58 11.15
CA HIS A 129 -3.22 -8.11 11.26
C HIS A 129 -3.32 -9.42 10.51
N ASN A 130 -3.71 -10.48 11.20
CA ASN A 130 -4.03 -11.75 10.57
C ASN A 130 -5.46 -11.72 10.04
N LEU A 131 -5.63 -11.94 8.73
CA LEU A 131 -6.92 -11.84 8.07
C LEU A 131 -7.64 -13.18 8.10
N GLN A 132 -8.88 -13.18 8.58
CA GLN A 132 -9.74 -14.36 8.59
C GLN A 132 -10.22 -14.73 7.18
N ARG A 133 -10.25 -13.75 6.27
CA ARG A 133 -10.66 -13.90 4.86
C ARG A 133 -9.50 -13.52 3.94
N THR A 134 -9.50 -14.09 2.74
CA THR A 134 -8.48 -13.76 1.73
C THR A 134 -8.73 -12.35 1.19
N ALA A 135 -7.73 -11.47 1.25
CA ALA A 135 -7.80 -10.11 0.74
C ALA A 135 -7.69 -10.06 -0.79
N CYS A 136 -8.35 -9.07 -1.40
CA CYS A 136 -8.22 -8.72 -2.81
C CYS A 136 -7.43 -7.42 -2.98
N ASN A 137 -7.86 -6.34 -2.33
CA ASN A 137 -7.24 -5.02 -2.38
C ASN A 137 -7.52 -4.25 -1.08
N MET A 138 -6.96 -3.06 -0.95
CA MET A 138 -7.23 -2.13 0.15
C MET A 138 -7.29 -0.68 -0.32
N THR A 139 -7.86 0.16 0.52
CA THR A 139 -7.77 1.62 0.43
C THR A 139 -7.52 2.17 1.84
N TYR A 140 -7.08 3.41 1.94
CA TYR A 140 -6.86 4.07 3.22
C TYR A 140 -7.38 5.50 3.24
N GLY A 141 -7.49 6.07 4.44
CA GLY A 141 -7.78 7.48 4.61
C GLY A 141 -8.31 7.83 5.99
N THR A 142 -8.74 9.07 6.13
CA THR A 142 -9.33 9.63 7.35
C THR A 142 -10.82 9.30 7.42
N PHE A 143 -11.16 8.02 7.64
CA PHE A 143 -12.56 7.56 7.71
C PHE A 143 -13.29 8.24 8.86
N GLY A 144 -14.53 8.69 8.66
CA GLY A 144 -15.30 9.40 9.69
C GLY A 144 -14.79 10.82 9.98
N GLY A 145 -13.90 11.37 9.15
CA GLY A 145 -13.36 12.72 9.32
C GLY A 145 -12.29 12.84 10.41
N VAL A 146 -11.68 11.72 10.83
CA VAL A 146 -10.64 11.73 11.86
C VAL A 146 -9.37 12.41 11.34
N THR A 147 -8.73 13.25 12.16
CA THR A 147 -7.51 13.97 11.78
C THR A 147 -6.26 13.30 12.34
N GLY A 148 -5.17 13.31 11.56
CA GLY A 148 -3.83 12.96 12.03
C GLY A 148 -3.38 11.53 11.73
N HIS A 149 -4.29 10.61 11.43
CA HIS A 149 -3.96 9.23 11.06
C HIS A 149 -4.87 8.70 9.93
N HIS A 150 -4.40 7.66 9.26
CA HIS A 150 -5.12 6.95 8.22
C HIS A 150 -5.55 5.58 8.74
N SER A 151 -6.84 5.30 8.62
CA SER A 151 -7.40 3.98 8.80
C SER A 151 -7.33 3.19 7.50
N LEU A 152 -7.38 1.87 7.59
CA LEU A 152 -7.27 0.95 6.45
C LEU A 152 -8.61 0.22 6.25
N CYS A 153 -9.02 0.08 4.99
CA CYS A 153 -10.16 -0.74 4.60
C CYS A 153 -9.68 -1.77 3.59
N ILE A 154 -9.86 -3.05 3.91
CA ILE A 154 -9.48 -4.18 3.07
C ILE A 154 -10.76 -4.79 2.47
N GLN A 155 -10.79 -4.97 1.16
CA GLN A 155 -11.81 -5.79 0.51
C GLN A 155 -11.34 -7.24 0.43
N SER A 156 -12.13 -8.16 0.95
CA SER A 156 -11.89 -9.59 0.77
C SER A 156 -12.40 -10.10 -0.59
N MET A 157 -11.89 -11.26 -0.99
CA MET A 157 -12.29 -11.96 -2.22
C MET A 157 -13.78 -12.33 -2.27
N ASP A 158 -14.43 -12.47 -1.10
CA ASP A 158 -15.85 -12.76 -0.95
C ASP A 158 -16.71 -11.52 -0.66
N GLY A 159 -16.13 -10.32 -0.77
CA GLY A 159 -16.89 -9.06 -0.77
C GLY A 159 -17.16 -8.45 0.59
N MET A 160 -16.41 -8.86 1.61
CA MET A 160 -16.40 -8.19 2.91
C MET A 160 -15.44 -7.00 2.88
N LEU A 161 -15.91 -5.82 3.27
CA LEU A 161 -15.08 -4.68 3.64
C LEU A 161 -14.71 -4.82 5.12
N MET A 162 -13.42 -4.95 5.41
CA MET A 162 -12.86 -5.05 6.76
C MET A 162 -12.16 -3.75 7.12
N PHE A 163 -12.54 -3.14 8.24
CA PHE A 163 -12.05 -1.84 8.69
C PHE A 163 -11.06 -2.01 9.83
N PHE A 164 -9.92 -1.33 9.72
CA PHE A 164 -8.84 -1.36 10.70
C PHE A 164 -8.49 0.08 11.10
N GLU A 165 -8.62 0.34 12.40
CA GLU A 165 -8.08 1.52 13.07
C GLU A 165 -6.70 1.17 13.58
N GLN A 166 -5.68 1.46 12.78
CA GLN A 166 -4.27 1.22 13.09
C GLN A 166 -3.99 -0.25 13.47
N ASP A 167 -3.65 -0.52 14.73
CA ASP A 167 -3.33 -1.84 15.28
C ASP A 167 -4.57 -2.61 15.77
N SER A 168 -5.77 -2.07 15.55
CA SER A 168 -7.03 -2.63 16.01
C SER A 168 -7.99 -2.89 14.83
N TYR A 169 -8.63 -4.06 14.82
CA TYR A 169 -9.74 -4.32 13.92
C TYR A 169 -11.01 -3.68 14.47
N SER A 170 -11.71 -2.89 13.65
CA SER A 170 -12.94 -2.18 14.07
C SER A 170 -14.18 -3.02 13.80
N PHE A 171 -14.49 -3.28 12.54
CA PHE A 171 -15.68 -4.03 12.11
C PHE A 171 -15.55 -4.47 10.65
N GLY A 172 -16.51 -5.26 10.16
CA GLY A 172 -16.57 -5.61 8.75
C GLY A 172 -17.99 -5.76 8.21
N ARG A 173 -18.19 -5.47 6.92
CA ARG A 173 -19.50 -5.47 6.26
C ARG A 173 -19.44 -6.11 4.89
N PHE A 174 -20.37 -7.02 4.59
CA PHE A 174 -20.53 -7.53 3.23
C PHE A 174 -21.17 -6.50 2.30
N LEU A 175 -20.61 -6.38 1.11
CA LEU A 175 -21.20 -5.63 0.02
C LEU A 175 -22.46 -6.35 -0.49
N PRO A 176 -23.59 -5.64 -0.64
CA PRO A 176 -24.79 -6.22 -1.23
C PRO A 176 -24.57 -6.50 -2.72
N GLY A 177 -25.21 -7.55 -3.26
CA GLY A 177 -25.13 -7.87 -4.70
C GLY A 177 -23.74 -8.25 -5.20
N PHE A 178 -22.84 -8.69 -4.30
CA PHE A 178 -21.47 -9.06 -4.63
C PHE A 178 -21.37 -10.35 -5.46
N LEU A 179 -20.42 -10.38 -6.40
CA LEU A 179 -20.03 -11.58 -7.15
C LEU A 179 -18.51 -11.71 -7.23
N LEU A 180 -17.83 -10.68 -7.73
CA LEU A 180 -16.37 -10.57 -7.77
C LEU A 180 -15.92 -9.22 -7.21
N PRO A 181 -14.74 -9.15 -6.57
CA PRO A 181 -14.21 -7.91 -6.05
C PRO A 181 -13.87 -6.94 -7.17
N GLY A 182 -14.36 -5.70 -7.03
CA GLY A 182 -14.07 -4.59 -7.92
C GLY A 182 -12.95 -3.69 -7.38
N PRO A 183 -12.62 -2.59 -8.07
CA PRO A 183 -11.76 -1.56 -7.49
C PRO A 183 -12.43 -0.95 -6.25
N LEU A 184 -11.64 -0.50 -5.28
CA LEU A 184 -12.10 0.15 -4.07
C LEU A 184 -11.34 1.47 -3.88
N ALA A 185 -12.05 2.55 -3.60
CA ALA A 185 -11.46 3.84 -3.28
C ALA A 185 -12.23 4.54 -2.16
N TYR A 186 -11.54 5.33 -1.34
CA TYR A 186 -12.15 6.18 -0.33
C TYR A 186 -12.15 7.64 -0.77
N ASN A 187 -13.29 8.32 -0.64
CA ASN A 187 -13.42 9.76 -0.87
C ASN A 187 -13.62 10.49 0.47
N SER A 188 -12.58 11.19 0.92
CA SER A 188 -12.59 11.94 2.18
C SER A 188 -13.56 13.11 2.20
N ARG A 189 -13.91 13.70 1.04
CA ARG A 189 -14.84 14.83 0.98
C ARG A 189 -16.26 14.43 1.33
N THR A 190 -16.66 13.22 0.94
CA THR A 190 -18.03 12.71 1.14
C THR A 190 -18.09 11.60 2.20
N ASP A 191 -16.94 11.26 2.81
CA ASP A 191 -16.77 10.18 3.77
C ASP A 191 -17.41 8.87 3.28
N SER A 192 -17.02 8.46 2.07
CA SER A 192 -17.66 7.35 1.37
C SER A 192 -16.66 6.44 0.64
N PHE A 193 -16.98 5.15 0.64
CA PHE A 193 -16.30 4.10 -0.12
C PHE A 193 -16.97 3.93 -1.47
N LEU A 194 -16.17 3.98 -2.52
CA LEU A 194 -16.58 3.85 -3.90
C LEU A 194 -16.07 2.52 -4.44
N THR A 195 -16.96 1.74 -5.06
CA THR A 195 -16.58 0.51 -5.75
C THR A 195 -17.41 0.31 -7.02
N VAL A 196 -16.96 -0.58 -7.90
CA VAL A 196 -17.70 -0.97 -9.10
C VAL A 196 -18.01 -2.45 -9.03
N SER A 197 -19.30 -2.80 -8.94
CA SER A 197 -19.72 -4.20 -8.83
C SER A 197 -19.72 -4.92 -10.18
N SER A 198 -19.78 -6.25 -10.16
CA SER A 198 -19.86 -7.09 -11.37
C SER A 198 -21.13 -6.83 -12.20
N ALA A 199 -22.14 -6.19 -11.61
CA ALA A 199 -23.33 -5.69 -12.31
C ALA A 199 -23.08 -4.38 -13.11
N ARG A 200 -21.82 -3.92 -13.16
CA ARG A 200 -21.37 -2.66 -13.80
C ARG A 200 -22.01 -1.42 -13.17
N GLN A 201 -22.22 -1.44 -11.86
CA GLN A 201 -22.76 -0.32 -11.11
C GLN A 201 -21.65 0.35 -10.31
N LEU A 202 -21.55 1.68 -10.40
CA LEU A 202 -20.75 2.48 -9.47
C LEU A 202 -21.57 2.66 -8.19
N GLU A 203 -21.04 2.15 -7.08
CA GLU A 203 -21.72 2.13 -5.80
C GLU A 203 -20.93 2.99 -4.80
N SER A 204 -21.66 3.74 -3.97
CA SER A 204 -21.08 4.64 -2.98
C SER A 204 -21.70 4.37 -1.62
N TYR A 205 -20.87 3.94 -0.67
CA TYR A 205 -21.27 3.58 0.69
C TYR A 205 -20.69 4.57 1.68
N LYS A 206 -21.54 5.28 2.42
CA LYS A 206 -21.10 6.18 3.49
C LYS A 206 -20.46 5.38 4.63
N TYR A 207 -19.37 5.88 5.19
CA TYR A 207 -18.65 5.23 6.29
C TYR A 207 -19.56 5.05 7.52
N GLU A 208 -20.26 6.10 7.93
CA GLU A 208 -21.19 6.06 9.07
C GLU A 208 -22.26 4.97 8.91
N THR A 209 -22.82 4.82 7.70
CA THR A 209 -23.83 3.78 7.43
C THR A 209 -23.24 2.37 7.52
N LEU A 210 -22.01 2.17 7.06
CA LEU A 210 -21.31 0.89 7.20
C LEU A 210 -21.00 0.59 8.68
N ALA A 211 -20.58 1.58 9.45
CA ALA A 211 -20.26 1.42 10.87
C ALA A 211 -21.48 0.98 11.69
N VAL A 212 -22.64 1.61 11.47
CA VAL A 212 -23.87 1.38 12.26
C VAL A 212 -24.62 0.11 11.85
N ALA A 213 -24.46 -0.38 10.62
CA ALA A 213 -25.21 -1.54 10.12
C ALA A 213 -24.85 -2.85 10.88
N ALA A 214 -25.66 -3.24 11.86
CA ALA A 214 -25.36 -4.36 12.77
C ALA A 214 -25.47 -5.77 12.15
N ASP A 215 -26.08 -5.93 10.97
CA ASP A 215 -26.58 -7.24 10.49
C ASP A 215 -25.74 -7.94 9.40
N ALA A 216 -24.51 -7.52 9.15
CA ALA A 216 -23.72 -8.04 8.03
C ALA A 216 -22.54 -8.96 8.42
N GLU A 217 -22.41 -9.38 9.68
CA GLU A 217 -21.30 -10.28 10.07
C GLU A 217 -21.61 -11.78 9.88
N SER A 218 -22.87 -12.16 9.70
CA SER A 218 -23.31 -13.57 9.73
C SER A 218 -23.60 -14.20 8.35
N ARG A 219 -22.68 -14.07 7.38
CA ARG A 219 -22.72 -14.90 6.15
C ARG A 219 -21.40 -15.60 5.87
#